data_AF-A0A6P5LF82-F1
#
_entry.id   AF-A0A6P5LF82-F1
#
_cell.length_a   1.000
_cell.length_b   1.000
_cell.length_c   1.000
_cell.angle_alpha   90.00
_cell.angle_beta   90.00
_cell.angle_gamma   90.00
#
_symmetry.space_group_name_H-M   'P 1'
#
loop_
_entity.id
_entity.type
_entity.pdbx_description
1 polymer ?
#
loop_
_entity_poly.entity_id
_entity_poly.type
_entity_poly.pdbx_seq_one_letter_code
_entity_poly.pdbx_strand_id
1 'polypeptide(L)'
;MMVPEFTLGIWVLLQLISPVANYANGKVTEACHAMFPLHGYNPQSDPIHKITLNQTTFLPGDTIAVTLSGPQFKGFLIEARNAKDLDSSPIGSFTLIDKEVSQLLTCDQKEGSAVSHTSPSKKTKIQVYWNVPSTANYSVQFLATVVEKYKIYWVKILGPILSPSNAHPFTMSQTTTVSSPTSSPITNLKKSFSTLNCGKTKFCIRNPVNCDPGNEYHCFFLSFERENNSVLIEMSGPNEGYLSFALSHDQWMGDDDGYLCIHEDEAVHIHPSYVIGRSHPVLDSSATLEAMAWRLADGVIQCSFRRNISLPGSKRFDLDQKYYIFLANGATNDGQIFKHSQQPLITSEKHDVTDHPKNIGGSRSPLLLKLHGAFMFVAWMTTGSIGVLIARFFKPVWPKAFVFGEAAWFQVHRILMLCTSGLTTIGFVLPFIYRKGWSQEAGYHSYLGCVVMTLAVLQPLLAVFRPPSHDPRRQIFNWTHWGTGTAARILAVAAIFLGMDLSGLSLPSPGKTYAMIGFVGWHIGTEILLEIHAYRLTRKVEILEDDRIQILQSFTTAEAEGHTFKKLVLVIYLCGNVAFLFIFLSAFGQQ
;
A
#
# COMPACT_ATOMS: atom_id res chain seq x y z
N MET A 1 -13.24 -1.56 -48.86
CA MET A 1 -14.11 -1.73 -47.68
C MET A 1 -13.53 -2.87 -46.85
N MET A 2 -12.78 -2.56 -45.81
CA MET A 2 -12.23 -3.56 -44.89
C MET A 2 -12.00 -2.88 -43.54
N VAL A 3 -13.04 -2.88 -42.71
CA VAL A 3 -12.96 -2.57 -41.28
C VAL A 3 -13.61 -3.73 -40.55
N PRO A 4 -12.84 -4.75 -40.14
CA PRO A 4 -13.30 -5.60 -39.04
C PRO A 4 -12.21 -6.03 -38.04
N GLU A 5 -10.98 -5.50 -38.10
CA GLU A 5 -9.92 -5.87 -37.12
C GLU A 5 -9.68 -4.80 -36.04
N PHE A 6 -9.91 -3.52 -36.35
CA PHE A 6 -9.75 -2.42 -35.39
C PHE A 6 -10.81 -2.44 -34.27
N THR A 7 -11.98 -3.01 -34.54
CA THR A 7 -13.08 -3.11 -33.58
C THR A 7 -12.82 -4.18 -32.52
N LEU A 8 -12.12 -5.27 -32.86
CA LEU A 8 -11.84 -6.35 -31.90
C LEU A 8 -10.89 -5.90 -30.78
N GLY A 9 -9.87 -5.09 -31.11
CA GLY A 9 -8.93 -4.56 -30.12
C GLY A 9 -9.56 -3.56 -29.14
N ILE A 10 -10.50 -2.75 -29.62
CA ILE A 10 -11.27 -1.82 -28.78
C ILE A 10 -12.26 -2.57 -27.89
N TRP A 11 -12.88 -3.65 -28.41
CA TRP A 11 -13.77 -4.51 -27.62
C TRP A 11 -13.05 -5.27 -26.51
N VAL A 12 -11.83 -5.77 -26.73
CA VAL A 12 -11.02 -6.40 -25.66
C VAL A 12 -10.58 -5.39 -24.59
N LEU A 13 -10.29 -4.14 -24.98
CA LEU A 13 -9.98 -3.06 -24.04
C LEU A 13 -11.21 -2.60 -23.22
N LEU A 14 -12.41 -2.64 -23.82
CA LEU A 14 -13.69 -2.33 -23.15
C LEU A 14 -14.19 -3.45 -22.26
N GLN A 15 -13.86 -4.72 -22.55
CA GLN A 15 -14.20 -5.87 -21.69
C GLN A 15 -13.39 -5.91 -20.38
N LEU A 16 -12.32 -5.12 -20.26
CA LEU A 16 -11.59 -4.89 -19.00
C LEU A 16 -12.22 -3.80 -18.12
N ILE A 17 -13.23 -3.08 -18.62
CA ILE A 17 -13.99 -2.09 -17.87
C ILE A 17 -15.39 -2.67 -17.66
N SER A 18 -15.53 -3.59 -16.70
CA SER A 18 -16.86 -3.92 -16.18
C SER A 18 -17.42 -2.68 -15.47
N PRO A 19 -18.57 -2.13 -15.89
CA PRO A 19 -19.23 -1.11 -15.10
C PRO A 19 -19.73 -1.78 -13.82
N VAL A 20 -19.10 -1.46 -12.68
CA VAL A 20 -19.59 -1.88 -11.37
C VAL A 20 -20.93 -1.17 -11.15
N ALA A 21 -22.02 -1.91 -11.27
CA ALA A 21 -23.38 -1.46 -11.06
C ALA A 21 -23.62 -1.14 -9.57
N ASN A 22 -23.12 0.00 -9.09
CA ASN A 22 -23.37 0.50 -7.74
C ASN A 22 -24.70 1.27 -7.69
N TYR A 23 -25.83 0.57 -7.49
CA TYR A 23 -27.13 1.22 -7.36
C TYR A 23 -27.49 1.52 -5.90
N ALA A 24 -27.90 2.76 -5.64
CA ALA A 24 -28.37 3.27 -4.35
C ALA A 24 -29.78 2.75 -3.93
N ASN A 25 -30.18 1.57 -4.42
CA ASN A 25 -31.52 1.00 -4.26
C ASN A 25 -31.64 0.06 -3.04
N GLY A 26 -30.55 -0.12 -2.29
CA GLY A 26 -30.48 -0.92 -1.06
C GLY A 26 -30.66 -2.43 -1.21
N LYS A 27 -30.56 -2.99 -2.42
CA LYS A 27 -30.50 -4.45 -2.64
C LYS A 27 -29.10 -4.99 -2.33
N VAL A 28 -28.77 -5.07 -1.04
CA VAL A 28 -27.41 -5.34 -0.53
C VAL A 28 -27.24 -6.77 0.02
N THR A 29 -27.80 -7.77 -0.64
CA THR A 29 -27.75 -9.17 -0.17
C THR A 29 -26.32 -9.71 -0.01
N GLU A 30 -25.39 -9.28 -0.87
CA GLU A 30 -23.96 -9.65 -0.75
C GLU A 30 -23.31 -9.12 0.53
N ALA A 31 -23.89 -8.08 1.15
CA ALA A 31 -23.38 -7.50 2.38
C ALA A 31 -23.86 -8.24 3.64
N CYS A 32 -24.79 -9.19 3.57
CA CYS A 32 -25.41 -9.80 4.76
C CYS A 32 -24.37 -10.37 5.73
N HIS A 33 -23.48 -11.26 5.28
CA HIS A 33 -22.54 -11.95 6.16
C HIS A 33 -21.56 -10.99 6.85
N ALA A 34 -20.86 -10.16 6.06
CA ALA A 34 -19.88 -9.20 6.58
C ALA A 34 -20.53 -7.95 7.22
N MET A 35 -21.81 -7.70 6.94
CA MET A 35 -22.52 -6.45 7.18
C MET A 35 -21.75 -5.22 6.66
N PHE A 36 -21.08 -5.37 5.51
CA PHE A 36 -20.15 -4.37 4.99
C PHE A 36 -20.62 -3.85 3.62
N PRO A 37 -20.84 -2.53 3.44
CA PRO A 37 -21.39 -1.98 2.19
C PRO A 37 -20.40 -1.95 1.00
N LEU A 38 -19.18 -2.44 1.17
CA LEU A 38 -18.10 -2.54 0.16
C LEU A 38 -17.79 -1.23 -0.58
N HIS A 39 -17.93 -0.09 0.09
CA HIS A 39 -17.65 1.23 -0.50
C HIS A 39 -16.16 1.58 -0.65
N GLY A 40 -15.25 0.65 -0.36
CA GLY A 40 -13.79 0.87 -0.46
C GLY A 40 -13.21 1.82 0.58
N TYR A 41 -13.96 2.14 1.64
CA TYR A 41 -13.52 2.90 2.81
C TYR A 41 -13.61 2.02 4.06
N ASN A 42 -13.14 2.51 5.21
CA ASN A 42 -13.32 1.80 6.48
C ASN A 42 -14.55 2.36 7.21
N PRO A 43 -15.29 1.52 7.96
CA PRO A 43 -16.38 1.98 8.81
C PRO A 43 -15.85 2.87 9.94
N GLN A 44 -16.71 3.75 10.42
CA GLN A 44 -16.46 4.57 11.59
C GLN A 44 -16.53 3.72 12.86
N SER A 45 -15.68 4.03 13.84
CA SER A 45 -15.45 3.23 15.04
C SER A 45 -16.56 3.39 16.09
N ASP A 46 -17.04 4.62 16.28
CA ASP A 46 -18.02 4.94 17.34
C ASP A 46 -19.44 5.00 16.78
N PRO A 47 -20.34 4.05 17.14
CA PRO A 47 -21.70 4.06 16.65
C PRO A 47 -22.48 5.24 17.21
N ILE A 48 -22.83 6.20 16.33
CA ILE A 48 -23.70 7.33 16.68
C ILE A 48 -25.20 7.01 16.51
N HIS A 49 -25.51 5.83 15.99
CA HIS A 49 -26.85 5.28 15.84
C HIS A 49 -27.07 4.15 16.84
N LYS A 50 -28.31 3.98 17.30
CA LYS A 50 -28.68 2.96 18.28
C LYS A 50 -29.89 2.16 17.85
N ILE A 51 -29.88 0.87 18.20
CA ILE A 51 -31.02 -0.02 18.09
C ILE A 51 -31.71 -0.06 19.46
N THR A 52 -33.03 0.10 19.47
CA THR A 52 -33.85 -0.06 20.69
C THR A 52 -34.99 -1.04 20.42
N LEU A 53 -35.31 -1.84 21.43
CA LEU A 53 -36.38 -2.84 21.41
C LEU A 53 -37.51 -2.39 22.35
N ASN A 54 -38.75 -2.81 22.07
CA ASN A 54 -39.88 -2.57 22.98
C ASN A 54 -39.90 -3.50 24.20
N GLN A 55 -39.15 -4.60 24.18
CA GLN A 55 -39.02 -5.57 25.27
C GLN A 55 -37.62 -6.19 25.29
N THR A 56 -37.22 -6.76 26.42
CA THR A 56 -35.89 -7.38 26.65
C THR A 56 -35.94 -8.91 26.71
N THR A 57 -37.14 -9.48 26.78
CA THR A 57 -37.38 -10.92 26.79
C THR A 57 -38.41 -11.32 25.74
N PHE A 58 -38.43 -12.60 25.34
CA PHE A 58 -39.36 -13.10 24.34
C PHE A 58 -39.84 -14.53 24.61
N LEU A 59 -40.99 -14.87 24.03
CA LEU A 59 -41.50 -16.23 23.83
C LEU A 59 -41.43 -16.60 22.34
N PRO A 60 -41.24 -17.89 21.99
CA PRO A 60 -41.31 -18.33 20.60
C PRO A 60 -42.63 -17.93 19.94
N GLY A 61 -42.56 -17.27 18.78
CA GLY A 61 -43.71 -16.73 18.06
C GLY A 61 -44.06 -15.27 18.36
N ASP A 62 -43.36 -14.61 19.30
CA ASP A 62 -43.55 -13.18 19.56
C ASP A 62 -43.15 -12.31 18.35
N THR A 63 -43.72 -11.12 18.29
CA THR A 63 -43.33 -10.07 17.33
C THR A 63 -42.77 -8.86 18.09
N ILE A 64 -41.49 -8.55 17.85
CA ILE A 64 -40.73 -7.54 18.57
C ILE A 64 -40.60 -6.28 17.71
N ALA A 65 -40.88 -5.11 18.27
CA ALA A 65 -40.65 -3.84 17.57
C ALA A 65 -39.18 -3.43 17.69
N VAL A 66 -38.48 -3.36 16.56
CA VAL A 66 -37.08 -2.97 16.46
C VAL A 66 -37.01 -1.57 15.86
N THR A 67 -36.35 -0.65 16.57
CA THR A 67 -36.18 0.73 16.12
C THR A 67 -34.70 1.04 15.96
N LEU A 68 -34.30 1.47 14.77
CA LEU A 68 -33.00 2.09 14.51
C LEU A 68 -33.16 3.61 14.51
N SER A 69 -32.39 4.33 15.33
CA SER A 69 -32.47 5.80 15.44
C SER A 69 -31.10 6.45 15.63
N GLY A 70 -30.96 7.69 15.18
CA GLY A 70 -29.74 8.50 15.37
C GLY A 70 -29.69 9.73 14.45
N PRO A 71 -28.50 10.32 14.26
CA PRO A 71 -28.24 11.38 13.27
C PRO A 71 -28.64 10.96 11.84
N GLN A 72 -28.81 11.91 10.92
CA GLN A 72 -29.31 11.61 9.57
C GLN A 72 -28.49 10.53 8.86
N PHE A 73 -29.16 9.55 8.25
CA PHE A 73 -28.55 8.50 7.44
C PHE A 73 -29.34 8.25 6.15
N LYS A 74 -28.70 7.64 5.15
CA LYS A 74 -29.29 7.34 3.83
C LYS A 74 -29.58 5.86 3.65
N GLY A 75 -28.63 5.01 4.02
CA GLY A 75 -28.72 3.56 3.88
C GLY A 75 -28.65 2.85 5.23
N PHE A 76 -29.28 1.68 5.32
CA PHE A 76 -29.15 0.78 6.45
C PHE A 76 -29.29 -0.68 6.04
N LEU A 77 -28.81 -1.57 6.91
CA LEU A 77 -29.02 -3.03 6.90
C LEU A 77 -29.18 -3.49 8.36
N ILE A 78 -30.22 -4.26 8.68
CA ILE A 78 -30.46 -4.79 10.04
C ILE A 78 -30.62 -6.31 9.97
N GLU A 79 -29.96 -7.01 10.88
CA GLU A 79 -30.02 -8.47 11.08
C GLU A 79 -30.14 -8.80 12.57
N ALA A 80 -30.62 -10.02 12.86
CA ALA A 80 -30.62 -10.60 14.20
C ALA A 80 -29.79 -11.89 14.19
N ARG A 81 -28.82 -12.02 15.09
CA ARG A 81 -27.89 -13.17 15.17
C ARG A 81 -27.81 -13.74 16.59
N ASN A 82 -27.15 -14.88 16.76
CA ASN A 82 -26.95 -15.49 18.07
C ASN A 82 -26.09 -14.58 18.96
N ALA A 83 -26.53 -14.28 20.18
CA ALA A 83 -25.78 -13.40 21.09
C ALA A 83 -24.42 -13.99 21.54
N LYS A 84 -24.22 -15.31 21.43
CA LYS A 84 -22.94 -15.97 21.72
C LYS A 84 -22.00 -16.07 20.51
N ASP A 85 -22.53 -15.86 19.31
CA ASP A 85 -21.79 -15.95 18.05
C ASP A 85 -22.38 -14.96 17.04
N LEU A 86 -21.79 -13.76 16.99
CA LEU A 86 -22.26 -12.67 16.14
C LEU A 86 -21.92 -12.86 14.66
N ASP A 87 -21.18 -13.91 14.30
CA ASP A 87 -20.93 -14.30 12.91
C ASP A 87 -21.85 -15.45 12.44
N SER A 88 -22.79 -15.89 13.29
CA SER A 88 -23.80 -16.88 12.92
C SER A 88 -24.81 -16.37 11.87
N SER A 89 -25.44 -17.31 11.17
CA SER A 89 -26.49 -17.01 10.19
C SER A 89 -27.67 -16.23 10.81
N PRO A 90 -28.31 -15.32 10.05
CA PRO A 90 -29.46 -14.56 10.52
C PRO A 90 -30.61 -15.43 11.05
N ILE A 91 -31.29 -14.90 12.07
CA ILE A 91 -32.29 -15.59 12.90
C ILE A 91 -33.60 -14.82 12.85
N GLY A 92 -34.72 -15.53 12.66
CA GLY A 92 -36.04 -14.90 12.53
C GLY A 92 -36.28 -14.28 11.17
N SER A 93 -37.38 -13.56 11.07
CA SER A 93 -37.76 -12.82 9.87
C SER A 93 -38.31 -11.45 10.24
N PHE A 94 -38.21 -10.47 9.35
CA PHE A 94 -38.73 -9.13 9.55
C PHE A 94 -40.07 -8.92 8.85
N THR A 95 -40.94 -8.12 9.47
CA THR A 95 -42.15 -7.58 8.87
C THR A 95 -42.01 -6.06 8.76
N LEU A 96 -42.19 -5.53 7.56
CA LEU A 96 -42.03 -4.10 7.27
C LEU A 96 -43.22 -3.30 7.83
N ILE A 97 -42.93 -2.17 8.47
CA ILE A 97 -43.95 -1.19 8.86
C ILE A 97 -44.21 -0.21 7.70
N ASP A 98 -43.14 0.29 7.08
CA ASP A 98 -43.19 1.25 5.98
C ASP A 98 -42.45 0.69 4.75
N LYS A 99 -43.22 0.30 3.73
CA LYS A 99 -42.73 -0.29 2.48
C LYS A 99 -42.14 0.74 1.52
N GLU A 100 -42.36 2.05 1.75
CA GLU A 100 -41.81 3.10 0.89
C GLU A 100 -40.33 3.34 1.20
N VAL A 101 -39.92 3.17 2.46
CA VAL A 101 -38.56 3.46 2.94
C VAL A 101 -37.71 2.23 3.24
N SER A 102 -38.35 1.05 3.36
CA SER A 102 -37.69 -0.20 3.72
C SER A 102 -38.13 -1.39 2.86
N GLN A 103 -37.23 -2.36 2.68
CA GLN A 103 -37.47 -3.60 1.93
C GLN A 103 -36.81 -4.80 2.62
N LEU A 104 -37.37 -5.98 2.41
CA LEU A 104 -36.82 -7.24 2.92
C LEU A 104 -35.72 -7.76 1.99
N LEU A 105 -34.70 -8.37 2.59
CA LEU A 105 -33.64 -9.08 1.89
C LEU A 105 -33.64 -10.56 2.29
N THR A 106 -33.18 -11.40 1.38
CA THR A 106 -32.99 -12.84 1.60
C THR A 106 -31.50 -13.12 1.82
N CYS A 107 -31.08 -13.22 3.08
CA CYS A 107 -29.71 -13.57 3.45
C CYS A 107 -29.65 -15.06 3.83
N ASP A 108 -28.56 -15.76 3.52
CA ASP A 108 -28.38 -17.19 3.81
C ASP A 108 -29.59 -18.05 3.39
N GLN A 109 -30.18 -17.74 2.23
CA GLN A 109 -31.36 -18.42 1.67
C GLN A 109 -32.62 -18.36 2.56
N LYS A 110 -32.66 -17.49 3.57
CA LYS A 110 -33.82 -17.27 4.44
C LYS A 110 -34.56 -16.00 4.02
N GLU A 111 -35.80 -16.14 3.56
CA GLU A 111 -36.60 -14.98 3.14
C GLU A 111 -36.92 -14.06 4.32
N GLY A 112 -36.74 -12.75 4.10
CA GLY A 112 -37.03 -11.73 5.11
C GLY A 112 -36.09 -11.76 6.31
N SER A 113 -34.93 -12.40 6.21
CA SER A 113 -33.97 -12.52 7.32
C SER A 113 -33.22 -11.23 7.64
N ALA A 114 -33.28 -10.25 6.73
CA ALA A 114 -32.72 -8.92 6.93
C ALA A 114 -33.61 -7.84 6.31
N VAL A 115 -33.39 -6.60 6.73
CA VAL A 115 -34.11 -5.43 6.18
C VAL A 115 -33.14 -4.32 5.81
N SER A 116 -33.41 -3.66 4.68
CA SER A 116 -32.62 -2.55 4.16
C SER A 116 -33.49 -1.41 3.63
N HIS A 117 -32.86 -0.32 3.20
CA HIS A 117 -33.51 0.85 2.59
C HIS A 117 -33.94 0.59 1.13
N THR A 118 -34.94 1.31 0.64
CA THR A 118 -35.36 1.31 -0.79
C THR A 118 -34.70 2.40 -1.62
N SER A 119 -34.28 3.50 -0.98
CA SER A 119 -33.74 4.70 -1.62
C SER A 119 -32.77 5.46 -0.71
N PRO A 120 -31.88 6.32 -1.25
CA PRO A 120 -30.90 7.09 -0.48
C PRO A 120 -31.50 8.36 0.15
N SER A 121 -32.82 8.46 0.25
CA SER A 121 -33.50 9.54 0.96
C SER A 121 -33.00 9.62 2.41
N LYS A 122 -32.86 10.83 2.94
CA LYS A 122 -32.36 11.04 4.30
C LYS A 122 -33.41 10.61 5.32
N LYS A 123 -32.99 9.90 6.36
CA LYS A 123 -33.83 9.34 7.43
C LYS A 123 -33.14 9.56 8.77
N THR A 124 -33.88 9.63 9.86
CA THR A 124 -33.35 9.70 11.25
C THR A 124 -33.81 8.54 12.11
N LYS A 125 -34.87 7.84 11.68
CA LYS A 125 -35.47 6.71 12.37
C LYS A 125 -36.06 5.72 11.37
N ILE A 126 -35.92 4.43 11.64
CA ILE A 126 -36.62 3.33 10.96
C ILE A 126 -37.16 2.39 12.03
N GLN A 127 -38.38 1.88 11.81
CA GLN A 127 -39.01 0.92 12.70
C GLN A 127 -39.51 -0.26 11.88
N VAL A 128 -39.26 -1.46 12.38
CA VAL A 128 -39.64 -2.74 11.77
C VAL A 128 -40.09 -3.70 12.86
N TYR A 129 -40.86 -4.72 12.49
CA TYR A 129 -41.15 -5.83 13.38
C TYR A 129 -40.20 -6.99 13.08
N TRP A 130 -39.75 -7.68 14.12
CA TRP A 130 -38.99 -8.92 14.02
C TRP A 130 -39.79 -10.07 14.62
N ASN A 131 -39.99 -11.13 13.84
CA ASN A 131 -40.76 -12.31 14.19
C ASN A 131 -39.82 -13.37 14.77
N VAL A 132 -40.07 -13.76 16.02
CA VAL A 132 -39.30 -14.80 16.71
C VAL A 132 -39.60 -16.18 16.09
N PRO A 133 -38.59 -16.96 15.67
CA PRO A 133 -38.80 -18.34 15.23
C PRO A 133 -39.44 -19.21 16.32
N SER A 134 -40.29 -20.15 15.93
CA SER A 134 -40.92 -21.13 16.85
C SER A 134 -39.90 -22.03 17.57
N THR A 135 -38.66 -22.12 17.07
CA THR A 135 -37.58 -22.96 17.61
C THR A 135 -36.55 -22.19 18.44
N ALA A 136 -36.72 -20.87 18.64
CA ALA A 136 -35.70 -20.04 19.29
C ALA A 136 -35.63 -20.31 20.81
N ASN A 137 -34.50 -20.85 21.28
CA ASN A 137 -34.25 -21.18 22.70
C ASN A 137 -32.96 -20.54 23.27
N TYR A 138 -32.33 -19.64 22.51
CA TYR A 138 -31.09 -18.96 22.86
C TYR A 138 -31.25 -17.44 22.75
N SER A 139 -30.38 -16.68 23.43
CA SER A 139 -30.40 -15.22 23.37
C SER A 139 -29.99 -14.71 21.98
N VAL A 140 -30.67 -13.66 21.52
CA VAL A 140 -30.49 -13.04 20.20
C VAL A 140 -29.97 -11.62 20.38
N GLN A 141 -29.07 -11.18 19.50
CA GLN A 141 -28.59 -9.81 19.45
C GLN A 141 -28.80 -9.22 18.06
N PHE A 142 -29.31 -7.99 18.01
CA PHE A 142 -29.51 -7.26 16.77
C PHE A 142 -28.23 -6.54 16.36
N LEU A 143 -27.95 -6.54 15.06
CA LEU A 143 -26.87 -5.79 14.46
C LEU A 143 -27.42 -4.85 13.40
N ALA A 144 -26.82 -3.67 13.28
CA ALA A 144 -27.13 -2.72 12.21
C ALA A 144 -25.88 -2.22 11.51
N THR A 145 -26.03 -1.94 10.23
CA THR A 145 -25.09 -1.15 9.43
C THR A 145 -25.81 0.09 8.96
N VAL A 146 -25.17 1.26 9.08
CA VAL A 146 -25.77 2.55 8.75
C VAL A 146 -24.83 3.33 7.87
N VAL A 147 -25.35 3.88 6.77
CA VAL A 147 -24.60 4.67 5.79
C VAL A 147 -25.13 6.10 5.79
N GLU A 148 -24.31 7.07 6.21
CA GLU A 148 -24.63 8.49 6.11
C GLU A 148 -24.23 9.05 4.73
N LYS A 149 -22.99 8.76 4.32
CA LYS A 149 -22.42 9.14 3.01
C LYS A 149 -21.67 7.94 2.45
N TYR A 150 -21.33 7.98 1.16
CA TYR A 150 -20.59 6.90 0.51
C TYR A 150 -19.32 6.50 1.30
N LYS A 151 -18.60 7.48 1.86
CA LYS A 151 -17.38 7.26 2.65
C LYS A 151 -17.60 7.18 4.17
N ILE A 152 -18.82 7.46 4.66
CA ILE A 152 -19.11 7.60 6.10
C ILE A 152 -20.25 6.63 6.45
N TYR A 153 -19.89 5.55 7.13
CA TYR A 153 -20.80 4.50 7.54
C TYR A 153 -20.27 3.73 8.75
N TRP A 154 -21.16 3.04 9.45
CA TRP A 154 -20.89 2.21 10.62
C TRP A 154 -21.38 0.80 10.32
N VAL A 155 -20.65 -0.22 10.74
CA VAL A 155 -21.00 -1.63 10.54
C VAL A 155 -21.13 -2.34 11.89
N LYS A 156 -21.91 -3.42 11.93
CA LYS A 156 -22.08 -4.27 13.12
C LYS A 156 -22.37 -3.49 14.43
N ILE A 157 -23.16 -2.41 14.35
CA ILE A 157 -23.64 -1.68 15.52
C ILE A 157 -24.45 -2.64 16.39
N LEU A 158 -24.03 -2.84 17.63
CA LEU A 158 -24.65 -3.78 18.56
C LEU A 158 -25.91 -3.20 19.20
N GLY A 159 -27.02 -3.91 19.07
CA GLY A 159 -28.26 -3.66 19.80
C GLY A 159 -28.34 -4.40 21.14
N PRO A 160 -29.42 -4.18 21.91
CA PRO A 160 -29.71 -4.91 23.14
C PRO A 160 -29.85 -6.42 22.90
N ILE A 161 -29.45 -7.22 23.90
CA ILE A 161 -29.63 -8.67 23.89
C ILE A 161 -31.06 -9.02 24.33
N LEU A 162 -31.74 -9.83 23.54
CA LEU A 162 -33.07 -10.34 23.80
C LEU A 162 -32.97 -11.80 24.28
N SER A 163 -33.50 -12.11 25.47
CA SER A 163 -33.37 -13.45 26.08
C SER A 163 -34.70 -14.19 26.20
N PRO A 164 -34.73 -15.53 26.11
CA PRO A 164 -35.96 -16.29 26.27
C PRO A 164 -36.49 -16.17 27.71
N SER A 165 -37.79 -15.96 27.87
CA SER A 165 -38.48 -15.92 29.17
C SER A 165 -38.61 -17.33 29.78
N ASN A 166 -37.53 -17.90 30.30
CA ASN A 166 -37.62 -19.13 31.10
C ASN A 166 -37.83 -18.78 32.57
N ALA A 167 -39.03 -19.04 33.07
CA ALA A 167 -39.37 -18.95 34.49
C ALA A 167 -38.59 -20.02 35.28
N HIS A 168 -37.56 -19.62 36.04
CA HIS A 168 -37.23 -20.15 37.39
C HIS A 168 -36.12 -19.34 38.08
N PRO A 169 -36.15 -19.23 39.43
CA PRO A 169 -35.45 -18.20 40.18
C PRO A 169 -34.00 -18.60 40.46
N PHE A 170 -33.05 -17.82 39.97
CA PHE A 170 -31.66 -17.91 40.41
C PHE A 170 -31.42 -17.00 41.62
N THR A 171 -30.98 -17.66 42.69
CA THR A 171 -30.55 -17.13 43.97
C THR A 171 -29.47 -16.07 43.80
N MET A 172 -29.68 -14.88 44.39
CA MET A 172 -28.62 -13.89 44.56
C MET A 172 -27.51 -14.47 45.43
N SER A 173 -26.35 -14.75 44.85
CA SER A 173 -25.09 -14.77 45.60
C SER A 173 -24.48 -13.38 45.52
N GLN A 174 -24.22 -12.82 46.70
CA GLN A 174 -23.60 -11.52 46.93
C GLN A 174 -22.31 -11.37 46.14
N THR A 175 -22.26 -10.35 45.28
CA THR A 175 -21.01 -9.85 44.71
C THR A 175 -20.21 -9.18 45.82
N THR A 176 -19.15 -9.84 46.26
CA THR A 176 -18.06 -9.18 46.99
C THR A 176 -17.42 -8.19 46.04
N THR A 177 -17.43 -6.91 46.38
CA THR A 177 -16.67 -5.86 45.71
C THR A 177 -15.19 -6.15 45.85
N VAL A 178 -14.62 -6.86 44.87
CA VAL A 178 -13.17 -6.93 44.67
C VAL A 178 -12.77 -5.64 43.97
N SER A 179 -12.10 -4.77 44.73
CA SER A 179 -11.39 -3.61 44.23
C SER A 179 -10.46 -3.97 43.08
N SER A 180 -10.59 -3.25 41.97
CA SER A 180 -9.64 -3.27 40.84
C SER A 180 -8.20 -3.08 41.33
N PRO A 181 -7.20 -3.78 40.75
CA PRO A 181 -5.80 -3.53 41.07
C PRO A 181 -5.43 -2.13 40.58
N THR A 182 -4.87 -1.35 41.50
CA THR A 182 -4.31 -0.01 41.30
C THR A 182 -3.24 -0.07 40.20
N SER A 183 -3.41 0.74 39.14
CA SER A 183 -2.35 0.99 38.16
C SER A 183 -1.22 1.79 38.80
N SER A 184 0.03 1.38 38.55
CA SER A 184 1.23 2.12 38.93
C SER A 184 1.20 3.55 38.36
N PRO A 185 1.66 4.58 39.10
CA PRO A 185 1.62 5.96 38.62
C PRO A 185 2.58 6.15 37.43
N ILE A 186 2.04 6.61 36.30
CA ILE A 186 2.80 7.02 35.12
C ILE A 186 3.41 8.40 35.40
N THR A 187 4.72 8.56 35.19
CA THR A 187 5.46 9.77 35.59
C THR A 187 5.88 10.61 34.38
N ASN A 188 5.94 11.93 34.51
CA ASN A 188 6.45 12.81 33.45
C ASN A 188 7.99 12.85 33.42
N LEU A 189 8.60 12.60 32.25
CA LEU A 189 10.04 12.65 32.02
C LEU A 189 10.56 14.10 31.98
N LYS A 190 11.40 14.46 32.96
CA LYS A 190 11.97 15.82 33.07
C LYS A 190 13.12 16.10 32.11
N LYS A 191 13.84 15.07 31.66
CA LYS A 191 14.98 15.18 30.74
C LYS A 191 14.71 14.36 29.48
N SER A 192 15.23 14.85 28.35
CA SER A 192 15.24 14.12 27.09
C SER A 192 16.26 12.98 27.14
N PHE A 193 16.05 11.94 26.33
CA PHE A 193 17.00 10.83 26.18
C PHE A 193 18.27 11.29 25.46
N SER A 194 19.35 10.52 25.59
CA SER A 194 20.67 10.83 25.01
C SER A 194 21.37 9.58 24.51
N THR A 195 22.26 9.74 23.53
CA THR A 195 22.99 8.63 22.89
C THR A 195 24.32 8.26 23.56
N LEU A 196 24.73 8.95 24.63
CA LEU A 196 26.05 8.82 25.28
C LEU A 196 26.45 7.38 25.67
N ASN A 197 25.45 6.54 25.99
CA ASN A 197 25.63 5.17 26.47
C ASN A 197 25.34 4.09 25.41
N CYS A 198 24.95 4.48 24.20
CA CYS A 198 24.70 3.54 23.10
C CYS A 198 25.99 2.81 22.68
N GLY A 199 25.91 1.49 22.58
CA GLY A 199 27.06 0.62 22.31
C GLY A 199 28.03 0.46 23.48
N LYS A 200 27.73 1.04 24.65
CA LYS A 200 28.52 0.89 25.89
C LYS A 200 27.75 0.11 26.94
N THR A 201 26.62 0.65 27.39
CA THR A 201 25.70 -0.02 28.32
C THR A 201 24.32 -0.26 27.70
N LYS A 202 23.97 0.51 26.67
CA LYS A 202 22.69 0.42 25.96
C LYS A 202 22.86 -0.22 24.58
N PHE A 203 21.99 -1.17 24.24
CA PHE A 203 21.75 -1.55 22.86
C PHE A 203 20.81 -0.50 22.23
N CYS A 204 21.22 0.16 21.15
CA CYS A 204 20.47 1.24 20.52
C CYS A 204 20.21 0.97 19.05
N ILE A 205 19.02 1.38 18.60
CA ILE A 205 18.60 1.44 17.21
C ILE A 205 18.31 2.89 16.88
N ARG A 206 18.98 3.43 15.83
CA ARG A 206 18.90 4.83 15.45
C ARG A 206 18.65 5.00 13.95
N ASN A 207 17.72 5.88 13.61
CA ASN A 207 17.51 6.31 12.24
C ASN A 207 17.19 7.81 12.18
N PRO A 208 18.01 8.64 11.50
CA PRO A 208 19.25 8.30 10.79
C PRO A 208 20.38 7.73 11.67
N VAL A 209 21.33 7.02 11.06
CA VAL A 209 22.53 6.54 11.78
C VAL A 209 23.27 7.76 12.31
N ASN A 210 23.48 7.82 13.63
CA ASN A 210 24.10 8.94 14.37
C ASN A 210 23.21 10.12 14.79
N CYS A 211 21.87 10.05 14.66
CA CYS A 211 20.98 11.08 15.21
C CYS A 211 20.89 11.08 16.74
N ASP A 212 20.75 12.22 17.40
CA ASP A 212 20.53 12.30 18.87
C ASP A 212 19.09 12.68 19.24
N PRO A 213 18.35 11.84 20.01
CA PRO A 213 16.95 12.10 20.38
C PRO A 213 16.81 13.26 21.38
N GLY A 214 17.91 13.76 21.93
CA GLY A 214 17.96 14.92 22.83
C GLY A 214 17.57 16.22 22.14
N ASN A 215 18.00 16.38 20.87
CA ASN A 215 17.95 17.65 20.15
C ASN A 215 17.37 17.54 18.73
N GLU A 216 17.21 16.33 18.19
CA GLU A 216 16.77 16.12 16.80
C GLU A 216 15.38 15.47 16.73
N TYR A 217 14.38 16.22 16.26
CA TYR A 217 12.99 15.76 16.19
C TYR A 217 12.76 14.57 15.24
N HIS A 218 13.60 14.42 14.22
CA HIS A 218 13.54 13.30 13.26
C HIS A 218 14.26 12.04 13.75
N CYS A 219 14.91 12.08 14.91
CA CYS A 219 15.66 10.93 15.40
C CYS A 219 14.71 9.84 15.89
N PHE A 220 14.61 8.78 15.09
CA PHE A 220 13.87 7.58 15.46
C PHE A 220 14.80 6.68 16.28
N PHE A 221 14.49 6.57 17.57
CA PHE A 221 15.39 6.00 18.57
C PHE A 221 14.67 4.95 19.41
N LEU A 222 15.36 3.84 19.64
CA LEU A 222 14.98 2.81 20.60
C LEU A 222 16.24 2.33 21.32
N SER A 223 16.18 2.20 22.64
CA SER A 223 17.27 1.69 23.46
C SER A 223 16.80 0.61 24.43
N PHE A 224 17.70 -0.31 24.72
CA PHE A 224 17.55 -1.36 25.72
C PHE A 224 18.77 -1.32 26.64
N GLU A 225 18.55 -1.12 27.94
CA GLU A 225 19.58 -1.17 28.97
C GLU A 225 19.28 -2.32 29.93
N ARG A 226 20.18 -3.29 30.04
CA ARG A 226 20.01 -4.43 30.93
C ARG A 226 20.26 -4.02 32.37
N GLU A 227 19.25 -4.22 33.22
CA GLU A 227 19.30 -4.02 34.67
C GLU A 227 19.04 -5.36 35.39
N ASN A 228 20.11 -6.11 35.67
CA ASN A 228 20.04 -7.44 36.30
C ASN A 228 19.10 -8.42 35.55
N ASN A 229 17.86 -8.56 36.03
CA ASN A 229 16.82 -9.45 35.49
C ASN A 229 15.71 -8.69 34.73
N SER A 230 15.91 -7.40 34.49
CA SER A 230 14.99 -6.53 33.79
C SER A 230 15.73 -5.72 32.73
N VAL A 231 14.97 -5.09 31.85
CA VAL A 231 15.47 -4.21 30.80
C VAL A 231 14.71 -2.89 30.91
N LEU A 232 15.45 -1.80 30.96
CA LEU A 232 14.92 -0.46 30.77
C LEU A 232 14.85 -0.18 29.27
N ILE A 233 13.65 0.10 28.78
CA ILE A 233 13.40 0.44 27.39
C ILE A 233 13.13 1.94 27.29
N GLU A 234 13.74 2.59 26.31
CA GLU A 234 13.48 3.99 25.97
C GLU A 234 13.22 4.10 24.47
N MET A 235 12.18 4.82 24.07
CA MET A 235 11.90 5.09 22.66
C MET A 235 11.56 6.56 22.44
N SER A 236 12.01 7.10 21.31
CA SER A 236 11.78 8.49 20.91
C SER A 236 11.51 8.58 19.42
N GLY A 237 10.58 9.42 19.02
CA GLY A 237 10.25 9.63 17.62
C GLY A 237 9.24 10.74 17.39
N PRO A 238 8.95 11.07 16.12
CA PRO A 238 8.03 12.16 15.76
C PRO A 238 6.65 11.96 16.39
N ASN A 239 6.07 13.05 16.90
CA ASN A 239 4.71 13.10 17.43
C ASN A 239 3.67 13.08 16.30
N GLU A 240 3.53 11.93 15.64
CA GLU A 240 2.49 11.70 14.63
C GLU A 240 1.19 11.18 15.24
N GLY A 241 1.17 10.79 16.52
CA GLY A 241 0.01 10.24 17.22
C GLY A 241 0.36 9.01 18.04
N TYR A 242 1.12 8.07 17.49
CA TYR A 242 1.72 6.99 18.27
C TYR A 242 3.14 6.67 17.81
N LEU A 243 3.89 6.06 18.73
CA LEU A 243 5.20 5.48 18.52
C LEU A 243 5.17 4.03 18.99
N SER A 244 5.74 3.11 18.22
CA SER A 244 5.76 1.70 18.59
C SER A 244 7.05 1.01 18.19
N PHE A 245 7.36 -0.06 18.91
CA PHE A 245 8.29 -1.08 18.45
C PHE A 245 7.70 -2.47 18.61
N ALA A 246 8.21 -3.43 17.84
CA ALA A 246 7.83 -4.83 17.96
C ALA A 246 9.03 -5.76 17.76
N LEU A 247 8.96 -6.92 18.43
CA LEU A 247 9.89 -8.03 18.27
C LEU A 247 9.23 -9.08 17.38
N SER A 248 9.97 -9.52 16.36
CA SER A 248 9.46 -10.47 15.37
C SER A 248 10.45 -11.59 15.07
N HIS A 249 9.91 -12.76 14.73
CA HIS A 249 10.70 -13.88 14.26
C HIS A 249 11.11 -13.77 12.78
N ASP A 250 10.50 -12.88 12.00
CA ASP A 250 10.84 -12.64 10.61
C ASP A 250 10.79 -11.13 10.27
N GLN A 251 10.92 -10.78 9.00
CA GLN A 251 10.82 -9.39 8.52
C GLN A 251 9.41 -9.05 8.03
N TRP A 252 8.39 -9.80 8.46
CA TRP A 252 7.00 -9.67 8.05
C TRP A 252 6.10 -9.35 9.24
N MET A 253 5.52 -8.15 9.22
CA MET A 253 4.57 -7.76 10.26
C MET A 253 3.35 -8.69 10.28
N GLY A 254 3.03 -9.26 11.44
CA GLY A 254 1.81 -10.03 11.68
C GLY A 254 1.88 -11.19 12.67
N ASP A 255 3.01 -11.45 13.30
CA ASP A 255 3.08 -12.37 14.44
C ASP A 255 4.10 -11.83 15.45
N ASP A 256 3.84 -10.60 15.90
CA ASP A 256 4.84 -9.76 16.54
C ASP A 256 4.42 -9.33 17.94
N ASP A 257 5.40 -9.34 18.85
CA ASP A 257 5.24 -8.85 20.20
C ASP A 257 5.57 -7.36 20.27
N GLY A 258 4.52 -6.53 20.37
CA GLY A 258 4.61 -5.07 20.23
C GLY A 258 4.47 -4.29 21.53
N TYR A 259 4.94 -3.05 21.52
CA TYR A 259 4.75 -2.05 22.56
C TYR A 259 4.43 -0.71 21.89
N LEU A 260 3.39 -0.03 22.37
CA LEU A 260 2.94 1.23 21.83
C LEU A 260 2.91 2.32 22.88
N CYS A 261 3.27 3.51 22.44
CA CYS A 261 3.04 4.79 23.08
C CYS A 261 2.02 5.56 22.27
N ILE A 262 0.82 5.71 22.82
CA ILE A 262 -0.31 6.35 22.16
C ILE A 262 -0.50 7.71 22.80
N HIS A 263 -0.39 8.77 21.99
CA HIS A 263 -0.74 10.12 22.38
C HIS A 263 -2.26 10.28 22.28
N GLU A 264 -2.88 10.56 23.42
CA GLU A 264 -4.31 10.81 23.58
C GLU A 264 -4.47 12.05 24.48
N ASP A 265 -5.18 13.06 23.96
CA ASP A 265 -5.31 14.39 24.56
C ASP A 265 -3.97 15.07 24.86
N GLU A 266 -3.58 15.17 26.14
CA GLU A 266 -2.34 15.79 26.63
C GLU A 266 -1.43 14.75 27.32
N ALA A 267 -1.72 13.45 27.14
CA ALA A 267 -1.03 12.35 27.80
C ALA A 267 -0.56 11.29 26.79
N VAL A 268 0.45 10.51 27.21
CA VAL A 268 0.93 9.35 26.45
C VAL A 268 0.70 8.09 27.26
N HIS A 269 -0.05 7.15 26.69
CA HIS A 269 -0.37 5.87 27.29
C HIS A 269 0.52 4.76 26.71
N ILE A 270 1.14 3.98 27.60
CA ILE A 270 2.05 2.88 27.23
C ILE A 270 1.32 1.56 27.35
N HIS A 271 1.22 0.83 26.23
CA HIS A 271 0.50 -0.44 26.14
C HIS A 271 1.39 -1.51 25.51
N PRO A 272 1.56 -2.68 26.16
CA PRO A 272 1.93 -3.89 25.44
C PRO A 272 0.83 -4.25 24.43
N SER A 273 1.22 -4.85 23.31
CA SER A 273 0.28 -5.32 22.27
C SER A 273 0.77 -6.57 21.59
N TYR A 274 -0.13 -7.28 20.92
CA TYR A 274 0.21 -8.36 20.00
C TYR A 274 -0.36 -8.08 18.61
N VAL A 275 0.42 -8.31 17.56
CA VAL A 275 -0.02 -8.10 16.17
C VAL A 275 -0.30 -9.46 15.52
N ILE A 276 -1.51 -9.63 14.96
CA ILE A 276 -1.94 -10.84 14.25
C ILE A 276 -2.26 -10.50 12.80
N GLY A 277 -1.54 -11.09 11.85
CA GLY A 277 -1.63 -10.79 10.43
C GLY A 277 -1.50 -9.29 10.13
N ARG A 278 -2.42 -8.74 9.35
CA ARG A 278 -2.45 -7.31 9.00
C ARG A 278 -3.66 -6.60 9.62
N SER A 279 -3.99 -6.93 10.86
CA SER A 279 -5.04 -6.26 11.64
C SER A 279 -4.49 -5.16 12.52
N HIS A 280 -5.38 -4.40 13.18
CA HIS A 280 -4.97 -3.54 14.29
C HIS A 280 -4.34 -4.39 15.41
N PRO A 281 -3.31 -3.89 16.11
CA PRO A 281 -2.73 -4.55 17.28
C PRO A 281 -3.76 -4.75 18.38
N VAL A 282 -3.72 -5.92 19.02
CA VAL A 282 -4.54 -6.23 20.20
C VAL A 282 -3.77 -5.72 21.42
N LEU A 283 -4.31 -4.71 22.11
CA LEU A 283 -3.69 -4.15 23.32
C LEU A 283 -3.85 -5.11 24.50
N ASP A 284 -2.81 -5.20 25.32
CA ASP A 284 -2.76 -6.00 26.54
C ASP A 284 -2.55 -5.11 27.78
N SER A 285 -2.73 -5.67 28.96
CA SER A 285 -2.60 -4.95 30.23
C SER A 285 -1.15 -4.51 30.48
N SER A 286 -0.97 -3.24 30.86
CA SER A 286 0.33 -2.68 31.26
C SER A 286 0.79 -3.16 32.64
N ALA A 287 0.09 -4.12 33.29
CA ALA A 287 0.45 -4.68 34.59
C ALA A 287 1.83 -5.36 34.62
N THR A 288 2.36 -5.75 33.45
CA THR A 288 3.70 -6.34 33.30
C THR A 288 4.82 -5.31 33.16
N LEU A 289 4.47 -4.01 33.11
CA LEU A 289 5.40 -2.91 32.94
C LEU A 289 5.58 -2.12 34.24
N GLU A 290 6.81 -1.73 34.52
CA GLU A 290 7.19 -0.95 35.69
C GLU A 290 7.84 0.37 35.27
N ALA A 291 7.95 1.33 36.20
CA ALA A 291 8.66 2.60 35.98
C ALA A 291 8.27 3.34 34.68
N MET A 292 6.99 3.29 34.32
CA MET A 292 6.47 3.92 33.11
C MET A 292 6.58 5.45 33.19
N ALA A 293 7.18 6.04 32.17
CA ALA A 293 7.32 7.48 32.06
C ALA A 293 7.24 7.96 30.61
N TRP A 294 6.76 9.17 30.40
CA TRP A 294 6.65 9.76 29.06
C TRP A 294 6.93 11.26 29.05
N ARG A 295 7.22 11.79 27.87
CA ARG A 295 7.36 13.23 27.60
C ARG A 295 6.83 13.54 26.20
N LEU A 296 6.10 14.64 26.12
CA LEU A 296 5.67 15.26 24.87
C LEU A 296 6.31 16.65 24.79
N ALA A 297 7.31 16.81 23.93
CA ALA A 297 8.02 18.09 23.79
C ALA A 297 8.61 18.22 22.38
N ASP A 298 8.66 19.44 21.86
CA ASP A 298 9.37 19.77 20.61
C ASP A 298 8.95 18.91 19.40
N GLY A 299 7.67 18.49 19.36
CA GLY A 299 7.13 17.63 18.31
C GLY A 299 7.56 16.16 18.39
N VAL A 300 8.02 15.70 19.56
CA VAL A 300 8.54 14.35 19.80
C VAL A 300 7.76 13.66 20.92
N ILE A 301 7.40 12.40 20.71
CA ILE A 301 6.92 11.48 21.77
C ILE A 301 8.14 10.73 22.31
N GLN A 302 8.31 10.76 23.63
CA GLN A 302 9.31 9.97 24.34
C GLN A 302 8.64 9.09 25.39
N CYS A 303 8.99 7.82 25.41
CA CYS A 303 8.50 6.88 26.40
C CYS A 303 9.63 6.07 27.00
N SER A 304 9.49 5.74 28.27
CA SER A 304 10.32 4.77 28.96
C SER A 304 9.48 3.87 29.83
N PHE A 305 9.89 2.61 29.92
CA PHE A 305 9.32 1.65 30.85
C PHE A 305 10.34 0.54 31.12
N ARG A 306 10.17 -0.15 32.25
CA ARG A 306 10.96 -1.30 32.64
C ARG A 306 10.14 -2.57 32.49
N ARG A 307 10.76 -3.63 31.97
CA ARG A 307 10.17 -4.96 31.83
C ARG A 307 11.15 -6.04 32.26
N ASN A 308 10.69 -7.07 32.95
CA ASN A 308 11.50 -8.26 33.22
C ASN A 308 11.90 -8.97 31.90
N ILE A 309 13.08 -9.61 31.89
CA ILE A 309 13.60 -10.30 30.69
C ILE A 309 12.65 -11.39 30.24
N SER A 310 12.20 -12.23 31.18
CA SER A 310 11.21 -13.28 30.96
C SER A 310 9.96 -13.04 31.80
N LEU A 311 8.80 -13.39 31.25
CA LEU A 311 7.49 -13.28 31.88
C LEU A 311 6.82 -14.67 31.93
N PRO A 312 7.08 -15.47 33.00
CA PRO A 312 6.58 -16.84 33.11
C PRO A 312 5.06 -16.90 33.03
N GLY A 313 4.52 -17.82 32.22
CA GLY A 313 3.07 -17.98 32.02
C GLY A 313 2.43 -16.95 31.09
N SER A 314 3.22 -16.01 30.55
CA SER A 314 2.79 -15.07 29.52
C SER A 314 3.08 -15.63 28.12
N LYS A 315 2.32 -15.20 27.11
CA LYS A 315 2.59 -15.47 25.69
C LYS A 315 3.56 -14.45 25.05
N ARG A 316 4.11 -13.54 25.86
CA ARG A 316 5.03 -12.48 25.43
C ARG A 316 6.41 -13.05 25.12
N PHE A 317 7.16 -12.35 24.27
CA PHE A 317 8.48 -12.81 23.84
C PHE A 317 9.53 -12.52 24.92
N ASP A 318 10.38 -13.49 25.23
CA ASP A 318 11.50 -13.28 26.16
C ASP A 318 12.57 -12.38 25.52
N LEU A 319 13.13 -11.42 26.27
CA LEU A 319 14.07 -10.43 25.71
C LEU A 319 15.48 -10.98 25.49
N ASP A 320 15.82 -12.15 26.05
CA ASP A 320 17.12 -12.84 25.91
C ASP A 320 17.20 -13.76 24.69
N GLN A 321 16.29 -13.58 23.73
CA GLN A 321 16.27 -14.30 22.47
C GLN A 321 16.52 -13.33 21.30
N LYS A 322 16.82 -13.91 20.14
CA LYS A 322 17.15 -13.14 18.93
C LYS A 322 15.91 -12.84 18.07
N TYR A 323 15.62 -11.57 17.85
CA TYR A 323 14.49 -11.12 17.02
C TYR A 323 14.89 -10.05 16.01
N TYR A 324 14.11 -9.94 14.93
CA TYR A 324 14.05 -8.70 14.17
C TYR A 324 13.31 -7.65 14.98
N ILE A 325 13.78 -6.41 14.92
CA ILE A 325 13.20 -5.32 15.69
C ILE A 325 12.60 -4.32 14.72
N PHE A 326 11.32 -4.04 14.91
CA PHE A 326 10.51 -3.14 14.09
C PHE A 326 10.28 -1.87 14.88
N LEU A 327 10.38 -0.70 14.24
CA LEU A 327 9.92 0.56 14.81
C LEU A 327 8.96 1.22 13.83
N ALA A 328 7.85 1.75 14.33
CA ALA A 328 6.84 2.43 13.52
C ALA A 328 6.21 3.62 14.28
N ASN A 329 5.71 4.58 13.53
CA ASN A 329 4.94 5.71 14.05
C ASN A 329 3.79 5.99 13.09
N GLY A 330 2.73 6.61 13.60
CA GLY A 330 1.60 6.98 12.77
C GLY A 330 0.54 7.80 13.49
N ALA A 331 -0.52 8.14 12.75
CA ALA A 331 -1.63 8.95 13.23
C ALA A 331 -2.44 8.27 14.32
N THR A 332 -2.99 9.08 15.23
CA THR A 332 -4.07 8.70 16.16
C THR A 332 -5.26 9.64 15.97
N ASN A 333 -6.47 9.14 16.25
CA ASN A 333 -7.68 9.94 16.40
C ASN A 333 -8.46 9.36 17.57
N ASP A 334 -8.70 10.15 18.62
CA ASP A 334 -9.42 9.73 19.83
C ASP A 334 -8.87 8.42 20.43
N GLY A 335 -7.54 8.35 20.64
CA GLY A 335 -6.85 7.16 21.17
C GLY A 335 -6.70 5.98 20.19
N GLN A 336 -7.41 6.00 19.04
CA GLN A 336 -7.32 4.94 18.04
C GLN A 336 -6.14 5.15 17.10
N ILE A 337 -5.25 4.16 17.01
CA ILE A 337 -4.10 4.20 16.10
C ILE A 337 -4.51 3.89 14.65
N PHE A 338 -3.89 4.59 13.69
CA PHE A 338 -3.99 4.28 12.27
C PHE A 338 -2.74 3.57 11.76
N LYS A 339 -2.87 2.99 10.56
CA LYS A 339 -1.72 2.42 9.87
C LYS A 339 -0.65 3.50 9.63
N HIS A 340 0.59 3.17 9.96
CA HIS A 340 1.77 3.98 9.65
C HIS A 340 1.86 4.28 8.13
N SER A 341 2.24 5.50 7.78
CA SER A 341 2.32 5.97 6.38
C SER A 341 3.57 5.46 5.65
N GLN A 342 4.68 5.33 6.37
CA GLN A 342 5.95 4.80 5.88
C GLN A 342 6.10 3.33 6.26
N GLN A 343 6.90 2.56 5.51
CA GLN A 343 7.25 1.20 5.94
C GLN A 343 7.99 1.26 7.30
N PRO A 344 7.76 0.31 8.24
CA PRO A 344 8.45 0.29 9.51
C PRO A 344 9.97 0.21 9.29
N LEU A 345 10.73 0.77 10.24
CA LEU A 345 12.16 0.60 10.29
C LEU A 345 12.46 -0.80 10.84
N ILE A 346 13.15 -1.65 10.06
CA ILE A 346 13.41 -3.05 10.44
C ILE A 346 14.93 -3.29 10.47
N THR A 347 15.42 -4.03 11.47
CA THR A 347 16.81 -4.46 11.52
C THR A 347 17.15 -5.46 10.39
N SER A 348 18.40 -5.45 9.91
CA SER A 348 18.84 -6.34 8.83
C SER A 348 18.99 -7.79 9.28
N GLU A 349 19.27 -8.00 10.56
CA GLU A 349 19.44 -9.31 11.19
C GLU A 349 18.72 -9.38 12.55
N LYS A 350 18.69 -10.58 13.12
CA LYS A 350 18.12 -10.80 14.46
C LYS A 350 19.12 -10.44 15.53
N HIS A 351 18.65 -9.75 16.57
CA HIS A 351 19.47 -9.33 17.71
C HIS A 351 18.86 -9.80 19.03
N ASP A 352 19.73 -10.22 19.94
CA ASP A 352 19.43 -10.33 21.36
C ASP A 352 19.81 -8.99 22.00
N VAL A 353 18.81 -8.31 22.56
CA VAL A 353 18.96 -6.96 23.12
C VAL A 353 19.59 -6.95 24.51
N THR A 354 19.76 -8.14 25.12
CA THR A 354 20.30 -8.32 26.48
C THR A 354 21.73 -8.86 26.51
N ASP A 355 22.28 -9.23 25.35
CA ASP A 355 23.62 -9.80 25.18
C ASP A 355 24.70 -8.71 25.23
N HIS A 356 25.22 -8.26 24.08
CA HIS A 356 26.25 -7.20 24.01
C HIS A 356 25.64 -5.87 23.55
N PRO A 357 25.90 -4.74 24.25
CA PRO A 357 25.48 -3.42 23.81
C PRO A 357 26.01 -3.09 22.40
N LYS A 358 25.11 -2.69 21.50
CA LYS A 358 25.44 -2.28 20.13
C LYS A 358 24.76 -0.96 19.78
N ASN A 359 25.26 -0.31 18.74
CA ASN A 359 24.63 0.87 18.16
C ASN A 359 24.38 0.58 16.68
N ILE A 360 23.14 0.26 16.33
CA ILE A 360 22.77 -0.21 14.99
C ILE A 360 21.74 0.72 14.36
N GLY A 361 21.58 0.59 13.04
CA GLY A 361 20.48 1.19 12.29
C GLY A 361 19.43 0.17 11.91
N GLY A 362 18.46 0.61 11.12
CA GLY A 362 17.54 -0.26 10.40
C GLY A 362 17.28 0.31 9.01
N SER A 363 16.51 -0.40 8.19
CA SER A 363 16.10 0.11 6.89
C SER A 363 14.58 0.03 6.74
N ARG A 364 14.00 1.05 6.13
CA ARG A 364 12.58 1.09 5.76
C ARG A 364 12.33 0.45 4.39
N SER A 365 13.38 0.17 3.62
CA SER A 365 13.28 -0.29 2.25
C SER A 365 13.89 -1.69 2.09
N PRO A 366 13.05 -2.73 1.96
CA PRO A 366 13.50 -4.10 1.74
C PRO A 366 14.38 -4.23 0.50
N LEU A 367 15.43 -5.04 0.57
CA LEU A 367 16.40 -5.25 -0.50
C LEU A 367 15.73 -5.64 -1.83
N LEU A 368 14.73 -6.54 -1.79
CA LEU A 368 14.02 -7.00 -2.98
C LEU A 368 13.27 -5.86 -3.69
N LEU A 369 12.71 -4.91 -2.95
CA LEU A 369 12.03 -3.74 -3.52
C LEU A 369 13.03 -2.72 -4.06
N LYS A 370 14.19 -2.54 -3.41
CA LYS A 370 15.31 -1.74 -3.93
C LYS A 370 15.80 -2.32 -5.27
N LEU A 371 16.00 -3.63 -5.35
CA LEU A 371 16.40 -4.33 -6.59
C LEU A 371 15.33 -4.23 -7.69
N HIS A 372 14.05 -4.36 -7.35
CA HIS A 372 12.94 -4.12 -8.28
C HIS A 372 13.06 -2.73 -8.91
N GLY A 373 13.15 -1.68 -8.08
CA GLY A 373 13.29 -0.30 -8.54
C GLY A 373 14.55 -0.11 -9.41
N ALA A 374 15.69 -0.64 -8.97
CA ALA A 374 16.95 -0.58 -9.72
C ALA A 374 16.84 -1.21 -11.11
N PHE A 375 16.27 -2.40 -11.21
CA PHE A 375 16.09 -3.06 -12.51
C PHE A 375 15.11 -2.30 -13.41
N MET A 376 14.04 -1.72 -12.87
CA MET A 376 13.12 -0.90 -13.66
C MET A 376 13.77 0.38 -14.18
N PHE A 377 14.58 1.05 -13.36
CA PHE A 377 15.35 2.22 -13.80
C PHE A 377 16.37 1.86 -14.88
N VAL A 378 17.16 0.79 -14.69
CA VAL A 378 18.12 0.37 -15.73
C VAL A 378 17.38 -0.03 -17.01
N ALA A 379 16.34 -0.85 -16.92
CA ALA A 379 15.59 -1.35 -18.08
C ALA A 379 14.96 -0.24 -18.93
N TRP A 380 14.29 0.72 -18.29
CA TRP A 380 13.46 1.70 -18.99
C TRP A 380 14.14 3.06 -19.15
N MET A 381 14.88 3.53 -18.13
CA MET A 381 15.60 4.80 -18.27
C MET A 381 16.83 4.65 -19.15
N THR A 382 17.55 3.53 -19.08
CA THR A 382 18.80 3.37 -19.85
C THR A 382 18.63 2.49 -21.08
N THR A 383 18.57 1.16 -20.93
CA THR A 383 18.66 0.23 -22.07
C THR A 383 17.49 0.42 -23.04
N GLY A 384 16.28 0.64 -22.53
CA GLY A 384 15.06 0.89 -23.30
C GLY A 384 15.15 2.19 -24.10
N SER A 385 15.47 3.28 -23.41
CA SER A 385 15.57 4.61 -24.03
C SER A 385 16.70 4.70 -25.06
N ILE A 386 17.89 4.15 -24.76
CA ILE A 386 19.02 4.11 -25.69
C ILE A 386 18.69 3.24 -26.91
N GLY A 387 18.10 2.06 -26.70
CA GLY A 387 17.78 1.16 -27.80
C GLY A 387 16.74 1.73 -28.77
N VAL A 388 15.73 2.45 -28.27
CA VAL A 388 14.76 3.16 -29.13
C VAL A 388 15.43 4.31 -29.88
N LEU A 389 16.28 5.10 -29.22
CA LEU A 389 17.00 6.21 -29.85
C LEU A 389 17.86 5.73 -31.02
N ILE A 390 18.62 4.65 -30.80
CA ILE A 390 19.48 4.03 -31.83
C ILE A 390 18.65 3.54 -33.02
N ALA A 391 17.57 2.80 -32.76
CA ALA A 391 16.71 2.29 -33.82
C ALA A 391 16.01 3.40 -34.61
N ARG A 392 15.73 4.56 -34.01
CA ARG A 392 15.06 5.67 -34.69
C ARG A 392 16.01 6.55 -35.50
N PHE A 393 17.13 6.99 -34.91
CA PHE A 393 17.95 8.06 -35.50
C PHE A 393 19.30 7.63 -36.06
N PHE A 394 19.80 6.45 -35.67
CA PHE A 394 21.19 6.04 -35.90
C PHE A 394 21.37 4.97 -36.98
N LYS A 395 20.30 4.53 -37.66
CA LYS A 395 20.41 3.56 -38.78
C LYS A 395 21.46 3.97 -39.84
N PRO A 396 21.52 5.23 -40.30
CA PRO A 396 22.45 5.64 -41.36
C PRO A 396 23.89 5.91 -40.88
N VAL A 397 24.13 6.01 -39.56
CA VAL A 397 25.39 6.53 -38.99
C VAL A 397 26.55 5.55 -39.12
N TRP A 398 26.26 4.25 -39.13
CA TRP A 398 27.26 3.17 -39.27
C TRP A 398 26.91 2.22 -40.42
N PRO A 399 26.87 2.71 -41.67
CA PRO A 399 26.33 1.95 -42.81
C PRO A 399 27.24 0.76 -43.23
N LYS A 400 28.53 0.81 -42.86
CA LYS A 400 29.53 -0.23 -43.16
C LYS A 400 29.90 -1.10 -41.95
N ALA A 401 29.31 -0.83 -40.78
CA ALA A 401 29.61 -1.60 -39.58
C ALA A 401 28.61 -2.75 -39.45
N PHE A 402 29.13 -3.97 -39.52
CA PHE A 402 28.36 -5.19 -39.30
C PHE A 402 28.86 -5.88 -38.05
N VAL A 403 27.94 -6.34 -37.22
CA VAL A 403 28.21 -7.10 -36.00
C VAL A 403 27.43 -8.41 -36.13
N PHE A 404 28.13 -9.55 -36.04
CA PHE A 404 27.51 -10.88 -36.25
C PHE A 404 26.65 -10.98 -37.52
N GLY A 405 27.11 -10.41 -38.64
CA GLY A 405 26.44 -10.50 -39.94
C GLY A 405 25.27 -9.55 -40.18
N GLU A 406 24.89 -8.71 -39.21
CA GLU A 406 23.81 -7.72 -39.33
C GLU A 406 24.31 -6.30 -39.09
N ALA A 407 23.56 -5.30 -39.55
CA ALA A 407 23.92 -3.89 -39.34
C ALA A 407 24.09 -3.57 -37.84
N ALA A 408 25.16 -2.83 -37.50
CA ALA A 408 25.53 -2.56 -36.10
C ALA A 408 24.39 -1.92 -35.28
N TRP A 409 23.67 -0.95 -35.85
CA TRP A 409 22.53 -0.31 -35.16
C TRP A 409 21.45 -1.32 -34.76
N PHE A 410 21.20 -2.32 -35.62
CA PHE A 410 20.16 -3.33 -35.41
C PHE A 410 20.58 -4.29 -34.31
N GLN A 411 21.85 -4.68 -34.29
CA GLN A 411 22.40 -5.53 -33.23
C GLN A 411 22.41 -4.84 -31.88
N VAL A 412 22.84 -3.57 -31.83
CA VAL A 412 22.84 -2.81 -30.58
C VAL A 412 21.41 -2.63 -30.07
N HIS A 413 20.46 -2.25 -30.95
CA HIS A 413 19.04 -2.20 -30.58
C HIS A 413 18.54 -3.54 -30.03
N ARG A 414 18.81 -4.65 -30.73
CA ARG A 414 18.38 -5.99 -30.33
C ARG A 414 18.91 -6.38 -28.95
N ILE A 415 20.21 -6.19 -28.71
CA ILE A 415 20.84 -6.51 -27.42
C ILE A 415 20.24 -5.66 -26.30
N LEU A 416 20.07 -4.35 -26.52
CA LEU A 416 19.50 -3.45 -25.53
C LEU A 416 18.03 -3.78 -25.23
N MET A 417 17.21 -4.13 -26.24
CA MET A 417 15.81 -4.51 -26.03
C MET A 417 15.67 -5.85 -25.32
N LEU A 418 16.53 -6.83 -25.64
CA LEU A 418 16.58 -8.09 -24.89
C LEU A 418 16.98 -7.87 -23.43
N CYS A 419 17.95 -6.97 -23.18
CA CYS A 419 18.34 -6.57 -21.83
C CYS A 419 17.18 -5.89 -21.09
N THR A 420 16.48 -4.93 -21.72
CA THR A 420 15.28 -4.30 -21.15
C THR A 420 14.21 -5.32 -20.80
N SER A 421 13.91 -6.25 -21.72
CA SER A 421 12.91 -7.30 -21.49
C SER A 421 13.31 -8.20 -20.32
N GLY A 422 14.54 -8.70 -20.31
CA GLY A 422 15.07 -9.57 -19.24
C GLY A 422 15.11 -8.89 -17.87
N LEU A 423 15.61 -7.66 -17.78
CA LEU A 423 15.60 -6.88 -16.54
C LEU A 423 14.18 -6.57 -16.06
N THR A 424 13.26 -6.28 -16.98
CA THR A 424 11.83 -6.10 -16.64
C THR A 424 11.27 -7.40 -16.08
N THR A 425 11.56 -8.56 -16.69
CA THR A 425 11.12 -9.89 -16.20
C THR A 425 11.63 -10.18 -14.81
N ILE A 426 12.93 -10.06 -14.58
CA ILE A 426 13.52 -10.31 -13.27
C ILE A 426 12.94 -9.34 -12.24
N GLY A 427 12.96 -8.03 -12.54
CA GLY A 427 12.48 -7.01 -11.62
C GLY A 427 11.00 -7.14 -11.28
N PHE A 428 10.15 -7.53 -12.24
CA PHE A 428 8.71 -7.71 -12.00
C PHE A 428 8.40 -8.82 -11.00
N VAL A 429 9.21 -9.88 -10.96
CA VAL A 429 8.99 -11.03 -10.06
C VAL A 429 9.34 -10.68 -8.60
N LEU A 430 10.29 -9.77 -8.36
CA LEU A 430 10.81 -9.50 -7.01
C LEU A 430 9.75 -9.00 -6.01
N PRO A 431 8.83 -8.06 -6.34
CA PRO A 431 7.78 -7.65 -5.41
C PRO A 431 6.80 -8.78 -5.06
N PHE A 432 6.56 -9.73 -5.97
CA PHE A 432 5.71 -10.89 -5.69
C PHE A 432 6.40 -11.91 -4.78
N ILE A 433 7.70 -12.13 -4.98
CA ILE A 433 8.52 -12.95 -4.05
C ILE A 433 8.52 -12.32 -2.67
N TYR A 434 8.72 -10.99 -2.60
CA TYR A 434 8.62 -10.25 -1.35
C TYR A 434 7.23 -10.48 -0.75
N ARG A 435 6.16 -9.95 -1.36
CA ARG A 435 4.81 -9.97 -0.76
C ARG A 435 4.16 -11.35 -0.62
N LYS A 436 4.75 -12.41 -1.20
CA LYS A 436 4.15 -13.74 -1.35
C LYS A 436 2.72 -13.69 -1.92
N GLY A 437 2.43 -12.68 -2.76
CA GLY A 437 1.08 -12.41 -3.25
C GLY A 437 0.91 -11.00 -3.82
N TRP A 438 -0.34 -10.65 -4.11
CA TRP A 438 -0.72 -9.34 -4.65
C TRP A 438 -0.81 -8.27 -3.56
N SER A 439 -0.35 -7.06 -3.85
CA SER A 439 -0.48 -5.91 -2.95
C SER A 439 -1.52 -4.93 -3.47
N GLN A 440 -2.70 -4.87 -2.83
CA GLN A 440 -3.73 -3.89 -3.19
C GLN A 440 -3.24 -2.43 -3.02
N GLU A 441 -2.32 -2.21 -2.08
CA GLU A 441 -1.74 -0.89 -1.80
C GLU A 441 -0.79 -0.39 -2.89
N ALA A 442 -0.27 -1.29 -3.73
CA ALA A 442 0.49 -0.84 -4.90
C ALA A 442 -0.41 -0.11 -5.91
N GLY A 443 -1.74 -0.20 -5.77
CA GLY A 443 -2.71 0.52 -6.58
C GLY A 443 -2.44 0.35 -8.07
N TYR A 444 -2.61 1.45 -8.83
CA TYR A 444 -2.43 1.46 -10.29
C TYR A 444 -1.02 1.08 -10.77
N HIS A 445 0.02 1.24 -9.94
CA HIS A 445 1.39 0.85 -10.33
C HIS A 445 1.45 -0.63 -10.70
N SER A 446 0.84 -1.50 -9.88
CA SER A 446 0.85 -2.95 -10.10
C SER A 446 0.14 -3.37 -11.39
N TYR A 447 -1.01 -2.76 -11.69
CA TYR A 447 -1.76 -3.01 -12.92
C TYR A 447 -0.99 -2.52 -14.16
N LEU A 448 -0.45 -1.29 -14.14
CA LEU A 448 0.37 -0.78 -15.23
C LEU A 448 1.63 -1.62 -15.43
N GLY A 449 2.27 -2.06 -14.35
CA GLY A 449 3.42 -2.96 -14.38
C GLY A 449 3.12 -4.28 -15.08
N CYS A 450 1.94 -4.88 -14.87
CA CYS A 450 1.52 -6.10 -15.56
C CYS A 450 1.34 -5.89 -17.07
N VAL A 451 0.78 -4.74 -17.47
CA VAL A 451 0.63 -4.38 -18.89
C VAL A 451 2.00 -4.17 -19.53
N VAL A 452 2.89 -3.40 -18.86
CA VAL A 452 4.26 -3.15 -19.33
C VAL A 452 5.05 -4.45 -19.45
N MET A 453 4.96 -5.35 -18.47
CA MET A 453 5.56 -6.68 -18.52
C MET A 453 5.12 -7.46 -19.77
N THR A 454 3.80 -7.55 -19.96
CA THR A 454 3.21 -8.28 -21.08
C THR A 454 3.71 -7.73 -22.41
N LEU A 455 3.68 -6.41 -22.58
CA LEU A 455 4.18 -5.76 -23.79
C LEU A 455 5.70 -5.97 -23.97
N ALA A 456 6.49 -5.91 -22.91
CA ALA A 456 7.95 -6.08 -22.95
C ALA A 456 8.38 -7.49 -23.36
N VAL A 457 7.60 -8.51 -23.04
CA VAL A 457 7.83 -9.90 -23.49
C VAL A 457 7.29 -10.12 -24.91
N LEU A 458 6.12 -9.56 -25.23
CA LEU A 458 5.54 -9.67 -26.56
C LEU A 458 6.41 -8.98 -27.63
N GLN A 459 7.12 -7.90 -27.30
CA GLN A 459 7.99 -7.19 -28.25
C GLN A 459 9.06 -8.08 -28.92
N PRO A 460 9.95 -8.77 -28.16
CA PRO A 460 10.88 -9.73 -28.75
C PRO A 460 10.20 -10.87 -29.51
N LEU A 461 9.08 -11.40 -29.01
CA LEU A 461 8.35 -12.48 -29.68
C LEU A 461 7.83 -12.04 -31.05
N LEU A 462 7.24 -10.85 -31.13
CA LEU A 462 6.83 -10.25 -32.40
C LEU A 462 8.04 -10.07 -33.33
N ALA A 463 9.19 -9.64 -32.81
CA ALA A 463 10.40 -9.44 -33.59
C ALA A 463 10.99 -10.74 -34.17
N VAL A 464 10.75 -11.91 -33.56
CA VAL A 464 11.14 -13.22 -34.13
C VAL A 464 10.38 -13.49 -35.43
N PHE A 465 9.10 -13.10 -35.51
CA PHE A 465 8.26 -13.27 -36.70
C PHE A 465 8.42 -12.14 -37.72
N ARG A 466 9.52 -11.36 -37.66
CA ARG A 466 9.80 -10.26 -38.57
C ARG A 466 9.86 -10.77 -40.03
N PRO A 467 8.96 -10.31 -40.93
CA PRO A 467 8.98 -10.73 -42.33
C PRO A 467 10.22 -10.22 -43.08
N PRO A 468 10.60 -10.85 -44.21
CA PRO A 468 11.63 -10.33 -45.12
C PRO A 468 11.33 -8.90 -45.60
N SER A 469 12.36 -8.16 -46.04
CA SER A 469 12.24 -6.75 -46.44
C SER A 469 11.26 -6.50 -47.58
N HIS A 470 11.05 -7.48 -48.46
CA HIS A 470 10.20 -7.36 -49.65
C HIS A 470 8.77 -7.90 -49.46
N ASP A 471 8.44 -8.45 -48.28
CA ASP A 471 7.09 -8.99 -48.00
C ASP A 471 6.12 -7.83 -47.66
N PRO A 472 4.92 -7.75 -48.26
CA PRO A 472 3.95 -6.68 -47.96
C PRO A 472 3.53 -6.63 -46.49
N ARG A 473 3.55 -7.77 -45.77
CA ARG A 473 3.27 -7.83 -44.33
C ARG A 473 4.32 -7.12 -43.48
N ARG A 474 5.48 -6.80 -44.05
CA ARG A 474 6.55 -6.06 -43.37
C ARG A 474 6.08 -4.69 -42.90
N GLN A 475 5.17 -4.04 -43.65
CA GLN A 475 4.61 -2.74 -43.26
C GLN A 475 3.73 -2.85 -42.02
N ILE A 476 2.88 -3.89 -41.95
CA ILE A 476 2.05 -4.19 -40.78
C ILE A 476 2.95 -4.45 -39.57
N PHE A 477 3.95 -5.34 -39.73
CA PHE A 477 4.94 -5.61 -38.68
C PHE A 477 5.60 -4.31 -38.16
N ASN A 478 6.08 -3.44 -39.06
CA ASN A 478 6.77 -2.22 -38.66
C ASN A 478 5.86 -1.30 -37.83
N TRP A 479 4.61 -1.09 -38.25
CA TRP A 479 3.65 -0.27 -37.50
C TRP A 479 3.26 -0.90 -36.16
N THR A 480 2.97 -2.20 -36.15
CA THR A 480 2.62 -2.91 -34.92
C THR A 480 3.79 -2.88 -33.93
N HIS A 481 5.00 -3.26 -34.34
CA HIS A 481 6.20 -3.27 -33.50
C HIS A 481 6.53 -1.88 -32.97
N TRP A 482 6.49 -0.85 -33.82
CA TRP A 482 6.71 0.53 -33.41
C TRP A 482 5.65 1.04 -32.44
N GLY A 483 4.36 0.82 -32.75
CA GLY A 483 3.25 1.34 -31.95
C GLY A 483 3.18 0.67 -30.57
N THR A 484 3.27 -0.66 -30.54
CA THR A 484 3.26 -1.42 -29.29
C THR A 484 4.52 -1.16 -28.44
N GLY A 485 5.68 -0.95 -29.06
CA GLY A 485 6.91 -0.59 -28.34
C GLY A 485 6.82 0.82 -27.74
N THR A 486 6.23 1.77 -28.48
CA THR A 486 6.00 3.13 -28.00
C THR A 486 4.99 3.16 -26.84
N ALA A 487 3.90 2.39 -26.95
CA ALA A 487 2.92 2.24 -25.87
C ALA A 487 3.57 1.67 -24.59
N ALA A 488 4.40 0.61 -24.72
CA ALA A 488 5.14 0.05 -23.60
C ALA A 488 6.03 1.10 -22.90
N ARG A 489 6.74 1.92 -23.68
CA ARG A 489 7.59 3.01 -23.15
C ARG A 489 6.79 4.03 -22.35
N ILE A 490 5.66 4.50 -22.89
CA ILE A 490 4.81 5.50 -22.22
C ILE A 490 4.25 4.95 -20.91
N LEU A 491 3.72 3.72 -20.95
CA LEU A 491 3.16 3.06 -19.77
C LEU A 491 4.24 2.78 -18.72
N ALA A 492 5.47 2.43 -19.13
CA ALA A 492 6.59 2.22 -18.22
C ALA A 492 6.97 3.51 -17.48
N VAL A 493 7.01 4.66 -18.16
CA VAL A 493 7.26 5.95 -17.50
C VAL A 493 6.17 6.25 -16.47
N ALA A 494 4.90 6.09 -16.83
CA ALA A 494 3.78 6.27 -15.90
C ALA A 494 3.87 5.31 -14.68
N ALA A 495 4.20 4.03 -14.92
CA ALA A 495 4.38 3.05 -13.87
C ALA A 495 5.54 3.42 -12.93
N ILE A 496 6.64 3.95 -13.47
CA ILE A 496 7.80 4.39 -12.67
C ILE A 496 7.43 5.57 -11.77
N PHE A 497 6.71 6.57 -12.28
CA PHE A 497 6.24 7.70 -11.44
C PHE A 497 5.41 7.19 -10.25
N LEU A 498 4.43 6.33 -10.51
CA LEU A 498 3.61 5.76 -9.43
C LEU A 498 4.43 4.88 -8.47
N GLY A 499 5.40 4.12 -9.00
CA GLY A 499 6.24 3.23 -8.20
C GLY A 499 7.19 3.98 -7.27
N MET A 500 7.71 5.13 -7.69
CA MET A 500 8.59 5.99 -6.89
C MET A 500 7.88 6.62 -5.68
N ASP A 501 6.56 6.71 -5.72
CA ASP A 501 5.72 7.23 -4.63
C ASP A 501 5.27 6.16 -3.63
N LEU A 502 5.58 4.89 -3.90
CA LEU A 502 5.35 3.82 -2.94
C LEU A 502 6.36 3.89 -1.79
N SER A 503 5.87 3.72 -0.56
CA SER A 503 6.67 3.80 0.67
C SER A 503 7.80 2.77 0.76
N GLY A 504 7.72 1.68 0.00
CA GLY A 504 8.73 0.61 0.01
C GLY A 504 10.10 0.99 -0.53
N LEU A 505 10.21 2.07 -1.32
CA LEU A 505 11.49 2.52 -1.92
C LEU A 505 12.13 3.72 -1.20
N SER A 506 11.35 4.38 -0.32
CA SER A 506 11.77 5.49 0.55
C SER A 506 12.59 6.61 -0.12
N LEU A 507 12.40 6.85 -1.42
CA LEU A 507 13.16 7.85 -2.16
C LEU A 507 12.91 9.27 -1.61
N PRO A 508 13.93 10.14 -1.53
CA PRO A 508 13.81 11.47 -0.97
C PRO A 508 12.88 12.35 -1.80
N SER A 509 11.84 12.89 -1.15
CA SER A 509 10.91 13.86 -1.72
C SER A 509 11.34 15.30 -1.36
N PRO A 510 11.21 16.29 -2.26
CA PRO A 510 10.65 16.22 -3.62
C PRO A 510 11.69 15.88 -4.71
N GLY A 511 12.97 15.70 -4.34
CA GLY A 511 14.08 15.56 -5.29
C GLY A 511 13.90 14.43 -6.31
N LYS A 512 13.32 13.30 -5.91
CA LYS A 512 13.02 12.17 -6.80
C LYS A 512 12.13 12.57 -7.99
N THR A 513 11.11 13.39 -7.77
CA THR A 513 10.13 13.78 -8.79
C THR A 513 10.77 14.71 -9.80
N TYR A 514 11.52 15.71 -9.33
CA TYR A 514 12.27 16.62 -10.21
C TYR A 514 13.34 15.89 -11.02
N ALA A 515 14.05 14.92 -10.43
CA ALA A 515 15.00 14.09 -11.15
C ALA A 515 14.33 13.28 -12.28
N MET A 516 13.16 12.68 -12.04
CA MET A 516 12.44 11.92 -13.06
C MET A 516 11.88 12.84 -14.17
N ILE A 517 11.31 13.99 -13.81
CA ILE A 517 10.86 15.00 -14.79
C ILE A 517 12.05 15.48 -15.63
N GLY A 518 13.21 15.72 -15.01
CA GLY A 518 14.45 16.09 -15.68
C GLY A 518 14.91 15.02 -16.67
N PHE A 519 14.87 13.74 -16.30
CA PHE A 519 15.17 12.63 -17.19
C PHE A 519 14.21 12.55 -18.39
N VAL A 520 12.91 12.68 -18.15
CA VAL A 520 11.90 12.67 -19.22
C VAL A 520 12.12 13.84 -20.17
N GLY A 521 12.37 15.05 -19.64
CA GLY A 521 12.72 16.23 -20.43
C GLY A 521 14.01 16.06 -21.22
N TRP A 522 15.04 15.44 -20.62
CA TRP A 522 16.30 15.11 -21.29
C TRP A 522 16.09 14.17 -22.48
N HIS A 523 15.29 13.11 -22.30
CA HIS A 523 14.99 12.15 -23.36
C HIS A 523 14.20 12.80 -24.49
N ILE A 524 13.08 13.47 -24.18
CA ILE A 524 12.23 14.12 -25.18
C ILE A 524 12.99 15.23 -25.90
N GLY A 525 13.76 16.05 -25.18
CA GLY A 525 14.58 17.12 -25.76
C GLY A 525 15.62 16.57 -26.74
N THR A 526 16.22 15.42 -26.44
CA THR A 526 17.15 14.75 -27.36
C THR A 526 16.43 14.22 -28.60
N GLU A 527 15.26 13.60 -28.46
CA GLU A 527 14.45 13.16 -29.61
C GLU A 527 14.08 14.35 -30.51
N ILE A 528 13.62 15.47 -29.93
CA ILE A 528 13.28 16.70 -30.67
C ILE A 528 14.51 17.27 -31.38
N LEU A 529 15.66 17.34 -30.71
CA LEU A 529 16.90 17.83 -31.31
C LEU A 529 17.32 16.99 -32.53
N LEU A 530 17.24 15.67 -32.41
CA LEU A 530 17.57 14.76 -33.50
C LEU A 530 16.55 14.81 -34.65
N GLU A 531 15.27 15.00 -34.36
CA GLU A 531 14.23 15.22 -35.38
C GLU A 531 14.45 16.55 -36.13
N ILE A 532 14.71 17.65 -35.42
CA ILE A 532 15.02 18.95 -36.04
C ILE A 532 16.26 18.84 -36.92
N HIS A 533 17.30 18.14 -36.44
CA HIS A 533 18.52 17.91 -37.23
C HIS A 533 18.23 17.07 -38.48
N ALA A 534 17.46 15.99 -38.37
CA ALA A 534 17.08 15.15 -39.50
C ALA A 534 16.26 15.92 -40.55
N TYR A 535 15.30 16.73 -40.10
CA TYR A 535 14.50 17.61 -40.96
C TYR A 535 15.38 18.63 -41.70
N ARG A 536 16.29 19.31 -40.98
CA ARG A 536 17.22 20.28 -41.57
C ARG A 536 18.16 19.64 -42.60
N LEU A 537 18.66 18.44 -42.32
CA LEU A 537 19.53 17.71 -43.24
C LEU A 537 18.77 17.34 -44.52
N THR A 538 17.55 16.83 -44.39
CA THR A 538 16.68 16.46 -45.54
C THR A 538 16.39 17.68 -46.41
N ARG A 539 15.99 18.80 -45.81
CA ARG A 539 15.74 20.06 -46.52
C ARG A 539 17.00 20.61 -47.20
N LYS A 540 18.17 20.50 -46.56
CA LYS A 540 19.45 20.92 -47.16
C LYS A 540 19.79 20.06 -48.38
N VAL A 541 19.50 18.76 -48.34
CA VAL A 541 19.66 17.84 -49.47
C VAL A 541 18.72 18.21 -50.62
N GLU A 542 17.42 18.44 -50.35
CA GLU A 542 16.44 18.83 -51.38
C GLU A 542 16.86 20.11 -52.11
N ILE A 543 17.36 21.13 -51.40
CA ILE A 543 17.82 22.39 -52.00
C ILE A 543 19.07 22.16 -52.88
N LEU A 544 20.02 21.33 -52.42
CA LEU A 544 21.24 21.02 -53.17
C LEU A 544 21.00 20.14 -54.41
N GLU A 545 19.90 19.39 -54.44
CA GLU A 545 19.50 18.58 -55.60
C GLU A 545 18.87 19.46 -56.70
N ASP A 546 18.21 20.56 -56.32
CA ASP A 546 17.62 21.56 -57.23
C ASP A 546 18.70 22.49 -57.86
N ASP A 547 19.72 22.89 -57.08
CA ASP A 547 20.84 23.73 -57.53
C ASP A 547 21.98 22.90 -58.16
N ARG A 548 21.75 22.42 -59.39
CA ARG A 548 22.64 21.47 -60.06
C ARG A 548 23.96 22.12 -60.55
N ILE A 549 25.05 22.13 -59.76
CA ILE A 549 26.49 22.12 -60.17
C ILE A 549 27.40 21.94 -58.91
N GLN A 550 28.34 20.96 -58.94
CA GLN A 550 29.26 20.50 -57.85
C GLN A 550 28.62 19.77 -56.64
N ILE A 551 27.98 18.62 -56.89
CA ILE A 551 26.98 18.02 -55.99
C ILE A 551 27.52 16.87 -55.10
N LEU A 552 28.46 16.04 -55.57
CA LEU A 552 28.81 14.81 -54.84
C LEU A 552 29.69 15.07 -53.60
N GLN A 553 30.58 16.06 -53.68
CA GLN A 553 31.56 16.36 -52.62
C GLN A 553 30.96 17.25 -51.51
N SER A 554 29.95 18.07 -51.84
CA SER A 554 29.15 18.84 -50.88
C SER A 554 28.11 17.96 -50.16
N PHE A 555 27.55 16.97 -50.86
CA PHE A 555 26.63 15.98 -50.28
C PHE A 555 27.34 15.08 -49.26
N THR A 556 28.48 14.51 -49.63
CA THR A 556 29.28 13.64 -48.75
C THR A 556 29.83 14.37 -47.52
N THR A 557 30.16 15.66 -47.63
CA THR A 557 30.58 16.48 -46.48
C THR A 557 29.39 16.80 -45.55
N ALA A 558 28.23 17.18 -46.09
CA ALA A 558 27.03 17.43 -45.28
C ALA A 558 26.54 16.18 -44.53
N GLU A 559 26.60 15.00 -45.16
CA GLU A 559 26.29 13.72 -44.50
C GLU A 559 27.32 13.36 -43.43
N ALA A 560 28.62 13.56 -43.69
CA ALA A 560 29.68 13.31 -42.72
C ALA A 560 29.58 14.22 -41.48
N GLU A 561 29.26 15.50 -41.67
CA GLU A 561 28.97 16.45 -40.59
C GLU A 561 27.74 16.01 -39.79
N GLY A 562 26.66 15.61 -40.47
CA GLY A 562 25.45 15.09 -39.83
C GLY A 562 25.71 13.84 -38.99
N HIS A 563 26.54 12.91 -39.48
CA HIS A 563 26.96 11.73 -38.73
C HIS A 563 27.80 12.08 -37.50
N THR A 564 28.70 13.07 -37.63
CA THR A 564 29.53 13.55 -36.52
C THR A 564 28.66 14.20 -35.43
N PHE A 565 27.71 15.04 -35.83
CA PHE A 565 26.73 15.63 -34.91
C PHE A 565 25.92 14.56 -34.17
N LYS A 566 25.35 13.58 -34.88
CA LYS A 566 24.59 12.49 -34.25
C LYS A 566 25.42 11.70 -33.23
N LYS A 567 26.68 11.37 -33.56
CA LYS A 567 27.59 10.66 -32.64
C LYS A 567 27.86 11.49 -31.37
N LEU A 568 28.12 12.80 -31.52
CA LEU A 568 28.33 13.69 -30.38
C LEU A 568 27.08 13.75 -29.48
N VAL A 569 25.90 13.93 -30.08
CA VAL A 569 24.62 13.93 -29.35
C VAL A 569 24.40 12.60 -28.62
N LEU A 570 24.74 11.46 -29.24
CA LEU A 570 24.64 10.15 -28.57
C LEU A 570 25.55 10.06 -27.34
N VAL A 571 26.80 10.49 -27.45
CA VAL A 571 27.75 10.46 -26.31
C VAL A 571 27.22 11.33 -25.17
N ILE A 572 26.81 12.56 -25.47
CA ILE A 572 26.21 13.47 -24.48
C ILE A 572 24.97 12.84 -23.84
N TYR A 573 24.08 12.27 -24.66
CA TYR A 573 22.87 11.59 -24.21
C TYR A 573 23.19 10.44 -23.25
N LEU A 574 24.17 9.60 -23.57
CA LEU A 574 24.62 8.50 -22.72
C LEU A 574 25.15 8.99 -21.37
N CYS A 575 25.99 10.03 -21.37
CA CYS A 575 26.49 10.64 -20.13
C CYS A 575 25.33 11.16 -19.25
N GLY A 576 24.36 11.85 -19.85
CA GLY A 576 23.18 12.32 -19.13
C GLY A 576 22.34 11.17 -18.55
N ASN A 577 22.14 10.08 -19.31
CA ASN A 577 21.41 8.91 -18.83
C ASN A 577 22.11 8.25 -17.62
N VAL A 578 23.44 8.11 -17.68
CA VAL A 578 24.22 7.56 -16.58
C VAL A 578 24.13 8.47 -15.35
N ALA A 579 24.18 9.80 -15.52
CA ALA A 579 24.03 10.74 -14.42
C ALA A 579 22.65 10.64 -13.75
N PHE A 580 21.56 10.62 -14.53
CA PHE A 580 20.21 10.42 -13.97
C PHE A 580 20.05 9.06 -13.29
N LEU A 581 20.57 7.98 -13.89
CA LEU A 581 20.54 6.66 -13.28
C LEU A 581 21.31 6.64 -11.95
N PHE A 582 22.48 7.28 -11.90
CA PHE A 582 23.30 7.37 -10.69
C PHE A 582 22.55 8.06 -9.55
N ILE A 583 21.82 9.16 -9.82
CA ILE A 583 20.99 9.85 -8.82
C ILE A 583 20.00 8.88 -8.14
N PHE A 584 19.33 8.03 -8.93
CA PHE A 584 18.37 7.06 -8.38
C PHE A 584 19.04 5.89 -7.65
N LEU A 585 20.14 5.36 -8.19
CA LEU A 585 20.85 4.23 -7.56
C LEU A 585 21.58 4.65 -6.29
N SER A 586 22.15 5.87 -6.23
CA SER A 586 22.80 6.38 -5.02
C SER A 586 21.81 6.58 -3.88
N ALA A 587 20.55 6.92 -4.20
CA ALA A 587 19.50 7.06 -3.19
C ALA A 587 19.18 5.74 -2.47
N PHE A 588 19.43 4.58 -3.10
CA PHE A 588 19.27 3.27 -2.45
C PHE A 588 20.37 2.94 -1.45
N GLY A 589 21.58 3.49 -1.64
CA GLY A 589 22.74 3.24 -0.79
C GLY A 589 22.82 4.15 0.46
N GLN A 590 22.01 5.21 0.50
CA GLN A 590 21.94 6.14 1.64
C GLN A 590 20.89 5.74 2.71
N GLN A 591 20.22 4.60 2.55
CA GLN A 591 19.09 4.12 3.36
C GLN A 591 19.27 2.72 3.95
#